data_AF-A0A3R6X4B0-F1
#
_entry.id   AF-A0A3R6X4B0-F1
#
_cell.length_a   1.000
_cell.length_b   1.000
_cell.length_c   1.000
_cell.angle_alpha   90.00
_cell.angle_beta   90.00
_cell.angle_gamma   90.00
#
_symmetry.space_group_name_H-M   'P 1'
#
loop_
_entity.id
_entity.type
_entity.pdbx_description
1 polymer ?
#
loop_
_entity_poly.entity_id
_entity_poly.type
_entity_poly.pdbx_seq_one_letter_code
_entity_poly.pdbx_strand_id
1 'polypeptide(L)'
;MNYGACSQKYFNKAVDDLANKNLNSYDQEIPDRFDGYINGFVAEKAENGVLGQFAGLSMVLKSETTLNIFYEPKEGIDVSKLTFSVDGKEITPVKRGQYYILSLENIKANELENSKTFTVTDGTNTLSGEYCAMMYCYQVLTAAEGTYADDLVTLVKAFSDYAYTAKSVCGSN
;
A
#
# COMPACT_ATOMS: atom_id res chain seq x y z
N MET A 1 -11.30 -2.61 15.65
CA MET A 1 -10.66 -2.08 16.87
C MET A 1 -9.18 -2.47 16.98
N ASN A 2 -8.80 -3.70 16.59
CA ASN A 2 -7.40 -4.15 16.62
C ASN A 2 -6.45 -3.31 15.76
N TYR A 3 -6.84 -2.90 14.53
CA TYR A 3 -6.05 -1.96 13.73
C TYR A 3 -5.72 -0.64 14.47
N GLY A 4 -6.69 -0.07 15.18
CA GLY A 4 -6.50 1.15 15.97
C GLY A 4 -5.48 0.97 17.09
N ALA A 5 -5.57 -0.13 17.85
CA ALA A 5 -4.61 -0.43 18.93
C ALA A 5 -3.19 -0.71 18.40
N CYS A 6 -3.07 -1.42 17.27
CA CYS A 6 -1.77 -1.62 16.62
C CYS A 6 -1.18 -0.30 16.11
N SER A 7 -2.01 0.57 15.53
CA SER A 7 -1.59 1.90 15.09
C SER A 7 -1.10 2.77 16.25
N GLN A 8 -1.83 2.76 17.38
CA GLN A 8 -1.44 3.47 18.60
C GLN A 8 -0.06 3.02 19.10
N LYS A 9 0.20 1.72 19.14
CA LYS A 9 1.51 1.17 19.52
C LYS A 9 2.60 1.56 18.53
N TYR A 10 2.39 1.31 17.24
CA TYR A 10 3.38 1.56 16.19
C TYR A 10 3.81 3.03 16.11
N PHE A 11 2.86 3.95 16.24
CA PHE A 11 3.15 5.39 16.21
C PHE A 11 3.47 6.00 17.58
N ASN A 12 3.49 5.18 18.65
CA ASN A 12 3.66 5.61 20.04
C ASN A 12 2.68 6.74 20.43
N LYS A 13 1.39 6.52 20.19
CA LYS A 13 0.30 7.48 20.46
C LYS A 13 -0.78 6.84 21.33
N ALA A 14 -1.10 7.48 22.46
CA ALA A 14 -2.16 7.06 23.38
C ALA A 14 -2.05 5.56 23.78
N VAL A 15 -0.83 5.10 24.07
CA VAL A 15 -0.55 3.68 24.36
C VAL A 15 -1.12 3.20 25.71
N ASP A 16 -1.43 4.12 26.62
CA ASP A 16 -2.11 3.84 27.90
C ASP A 16 -3.64 3.69 27.75
N ASP A 17 -4.17 4.02 26.57
CA ASP A 17 -5.61 3.99 26.28
C ASP A 17 -5.88 3.32 24.93
N LEU A 18 -5.50 2.04 24.84
CA LEU A 18 -5.62 1.27 23.60
C LEU A 18 -7.08 1.11 23.16
N ALA A 19 -7.33 1.24 21.86
CA ALA A 19 -8.66 1.17 21.25
C ALA A 19 -9.37 -0.17 21.47
N ASN A 20 -8.62 -1.24 21.74
CA ASN A 20 -9.16 -2.58 22.03
C ASN A 20 -9.05 -2.98 23.51
N LYS A 21 -8.71 -2.06 24.43
CA LYS A 21 -8.46 -2.36 25.86
C LYS A 21 -9.62 -3.05 26.59
N ASN A 22 -10.86 -2.83 26.12
CA ASN A 22 -12.07 -3.38 26.70
C ASN A 22 -12.50 -4.72 26.07
N LEU A 23 -11.79 -5.18 25.03
CA LEU A 23 -12.02 -6.49 24.43
C LEU A 23 -11.37 -7.58 25.26
N ASN A 24 -11.94 -8.78 25.24
CA ASN A 24 -11.31 -9.95 25.83
C ASN A 24 -10.08 -10.37 24.99
N SER A 25 -9.25 -11.26 25.54
CA SER A 25 -8.01 -11.70 24.88
C SER A 25 -8.24 -12.39 23.54
N TYR A 26 -9.38 -13.08 23.36
CA TYR A 26 -9.73 -13.75 22.12
C TYR A 26 -10.04 -12.73 21.01
N ASP A 27 -10.84 -11.71 21.31
CA ASP A 27 -11.19 -10.65 20.36
C ASP A 27 -10.04 -9.67 20.06
N GLN A 28 -8.98 -9.68 20.88
CA GLN A 28 -7.74 -8.95 20.62
C GLN A 28 -6.78 -9.69 19.68
N GLU A 29 -6.98 -10.99 19.50
CA GLU A 29 -6.17 -11.79 18.59
C GLU A 29 -6.48 -11.41 17.14
N ILE A 30 -5.43 -11.19 16.34
CA ILE A 30 -5.57 -10.98 14.90
C ILE A 30 -5.28 -12.33 14.25
N PRO A 31 -6.24 -12.94 13.53
CA PRO A 31 -6.04 -14.26 12.94
C PRO A 31 -4.84 -14.27 11.98
N ASP A 32 -4.02 -15.31 12.04
CA ASP A 32 -2.76 -15.42 11.28
C ASP A 32 -2.96 -15.49 9.76
N ARG A 33 -4.13 -15.92 9.31
CA ARG A 33 -4.38 -16.20 7.90
C ARG A 33 -5.83 -15.90 7.58
N PHE A 34 -6.05 -14.90 6.75
CA PHE A 34 -7.33 -14.56 6.14
C PHE A 34 -7.77 -15.63 5.11
N ASP A 35 -7.63 -16.93 5.41
CA ASP A 35 -7.93 -18.03 4.48
C ASP A 35 -7.29 -17.87 3.07
N GLY A 36 -6.09 -17.30 3.00
CA GLY A 36 -5.42 -17.03 1.73
C GLY A 36 -5.94 -15.81 0.95
N TYR A 37 -6.87 -15.02 1.49
CA TYR A 37 -7.36 -13.75 0.93
C TYR A 37 -6.23 -12.84 0.46
N ILE A 38 -5.14 -12.74 1.25
CA ILE A 38 -4.02 -11.86 0.90
C ILE A 38 -3.30 -12.30 -0.39
N ASN A 39 -3.38 -13.58 -0.76
CA ASN A 39 -2.70 -14.14 -1.93
C ASN A 39 -3.25 -13.59 -3.26
N GLY A 40 -4.41 -12.93 -3.26
CA GLY A 40 -4.96 -12.25 -4.44
C GLY A 40 -4.27 -10.92 -4.76
N PHE A 41 -3.41 -10.41 -3.87
CA PHE A 41 -2.81 -9.07 -4.00
C PHE A 41 -1.32 -9.13 -4.30
N VAL A 42 -0.90 -10.01 -5.20
CA VAL A 42 0.47 -10.03 -5.70
C VAL A 42 0.68 -8.87 -6.66
N ALA A 43 1.63 -7.98 -6.37
CA ALA A 43 1.99 -6.90 -7.28
C ALA A 43 2.74 -7.44 -8.49
N GLU A 44 2.27 -7.11 -9.69
CA GLU A 44 3.01 -7.40 -10.91
C GLU A 44 4.13 -6.38 -11.12
N LYS A 45 5.28 -6.89 -11.56
CA LYS A 45 6.41 -6.04 -11.95
C LYS A 45 6.11 -5.46 -13.34
N ALA A 46 5.83 -4.16 -13.39
CA ALA A 46 5.72 -3.44 -14.66
C ALA A 46 7.07 -2.87 -15.06
N GLU A 47 7.51 -3.19 -16.28
CA GLU A 47 8.76 -2.67 -16.85
C GLU A 47 8.59 -2.34 -18.34
N ASN A 48 9.37 -1.38 -18.81
CA ASN A 48 9.43 -0.94 -20.18
C ASN A 48 10.90 -0.66 -20.53
N GLY A 49 11.41 -1.27 -21.60
CA GLY A 49 12.82 -1.18 -21.99
C GLY A 49 13.33 0.23 -22.28
N VAL A 50 12.42 1.15 -22.61
CA VAL A 50 12.70 2.58 -22.83
C VAL A 50 12.44 3.36 -21.54
N LEU A 51 11.26 3.24 -20.94
CA LEU A 51 10.83 4.11 -19.84
C LEU A 51 11.41 3.73 -18.48
N GLY A 52 11.79 2.48 -18.23
CA GLY A 52 12.21 2.01 -16.91
C GLY A 52 11.19 1.09 -16.25
N GLN A 53 11.01 1.16 -14.94
CA GLN A 53 10.18 0.18 -14.21
C GLN A 53 9.49 0.75 -12.97
N PHE A 54 8.42 0.09 -12.53
CA PHE A 54 7.92 0.24 -11.16
C PHE A 54 8.68 -0.73 -10.24
N ALA A 55 9.55 -0.17 -9.40
CA ALA A 55 10.56 -0.89 -8.64
C ALA A 55 10.11 -1.33 -7.24
N GLY A 56 8.99 -0.79 -6.74
CA GLY A 56 8.49 -1.17 -5.42
C GLY A 56 7.30 -0.35 -4.95
N LEU A 57 6.81 -0.72 -3.77
CA LEU A 57 5.66 -0.15 -3.09
C LEU A 57 6.06 0.32 -1.68
N SER A 58 5.40 1.35 -1.18
CA SER A 58 5.33 1.62 0.26
C SER A 58 3.97 2.18 0.64
N MET A 59 3.63 2.10 1.92
CA MET A 59 2.38 2.63 2.44
C MET A 59 2.65 3.51 3.67
N VAL A 60 1.95 4.65 3.74
CA VAL A 60 1.94 5.54 4.90
C VAL A 60 0.56 5.46 5.55
N LEU A 61 0.52 5.27 6.88
CA LEU A 61 -0.72 5.05 7.66
C LEU A 61 -0.91 6.08 8.79
N LYS A 62 -0.09 7.13 8.86
CA LYS A 62 -0.01 8.01 10.04
C LYS A 62 -1.21 8.96 10.20
N SER A 63 -1.71 9.52 9.10
CA SER A 63 -2.83 10.47 9.08
C SER A 63 -3.97 10.01 8.15
N GLU A 64 -3.60 9.31 7.09
CA GLU A 64 -4.46 8.71 6.08
C GLU A 64 -3.73 7.49 5.52
N THR A 65 -4.43 6.73 4.67
CA THR A 65 -3.81 5.66 3.89
C THR A 65 -3.30 6.24 2.57
N THR A 66 -1.97 6.27 2.41
CA THR A 66 -1.31 6.68 1.17
C THR A 66 -0.52 5.51 0.60
N LEU A 67 -0.77 5.13 -0.64
CA LEU A 67 0.04 4.17 -1.40
C LEU A 67 1.07 4.93 -2.24
N ASN A 68 2.32 4.51 -2.18
CA ASN A 68 3.42 5.06 -2.96
C ASN A 68 3.99 4.01 -3.91
N ILE A 69 4.08 4.34 -5.19
CA ILE A 69 4.74 3.54 -6.22
C ILE A 69 6.10 4.17 -6.52
N PHE A 70 7.16 3.40 -6.44
CA PHE A 70 8.51 3.84 -6.78
C PHE A 70 8.75 3.60 -8.28
N TYR A 71 8.75 4.67 -9.06
CA TYR A 71 9.18 4.62 -10.46
C TYR A 71 10.69 4.83 -10.54
N GLU A 72 11.37 3.91 -11.22
CA GLU A 72 12.78 3.98 -11.55
C GLU A 72 12.93 4.24 -13.05
N PRO A 73 13.37 5.45 -13.46
CA PRO A 73 13.55 5.74 -14.87
C PRO A 73 14.73 4.97 -15.43
N LYS A 74 14.64 4.63 -16.72
CA LYS A 74 15.78 4.10 -17.46
C LYS A 74 16.91 5.14 -17.50
N GLU A 75 18.16 4.68 -17.49
CA GLU A 75 19.32 5.55 -17.65
C GLU A 75 19.21 6.41 -18.92
N GLY A 76 19.50 7.70 -18.80
CA GLY A 76 19.48 8.66 -19.91
C GLY A 76 18.11 9.26 -20.23
N ILE A 77 17.03 8.82 -19.57
CA ILE A 77 15.72 9.45 -19.74
C ILE A 77 15.64 10.82 -19.07
N ASP A 78 15.08 11.78 -19.82
CA ASP A 78 14.69 13.08 -19.30
C ASP A 78 13.29 13.01 -18.70
N VAL A 79 13.24 12.83 -17.39
CA VAL A 79 11.98 12.69 -16.63
C VAL A 79 11.08 13.93 -16.73
N SER A 80 11.64 15.10 -17.04
CA SER A 80 10.84 16.32 -17.20
C SER A 80 9.90 16.30 -18.41
N LYS A 81 10.12 15.35 -19.34
CA LYS A 81 9.29 15.14 -20.54
C LYS A 81 8.26 14.03 -20.37
N LEU A 82 8.21 13.40 -19.20
CA LEU A 82 7.27 12.32 -18.92
C LEU A 82 5.99 12.86 -18.29
N THR A 83 4.86 12.28 -18.69
CA THR A 83 3.58 12.46 -18.02
C THR A 83 3.34 11.28 -17.09
N PHE A 84 2.94 11.59 -15.86
CA PHE A 84 2.60 10.62 -14.82
C PHE A 84 1.13 10.74 -14.51
N SER A 85 0.41 9.61 -14.43
CA SER A 85 -1.00 9.63 -14.09
C SER A 85 -1.44 8.44 -13.26
N VAL A 86 -2.52 8.62 -12.51
CA VAL A 86 -3.25 7.56 -11.81
C VAL A 86 -4.70 7.59 -12.29
N ASP A 87 -5.21 6.47 -12.81
CA ASP A 87 -6.52 6.38 -13.47
C ASP A 87 -6.73 7.48 -14.53
N GLY A 88 -5.67 7.80 -15.29
CA GLY A 88 -5.68 8.85 -16.31
C GLY A 88 -5.67 10.29 -15.78
N LYS A 89 -5.70 10.51 -14.46
CA LYS A 89 -5.52 11.83 -13.86
C LYS A 89 -4.04 12.10 -13.65
N GLU A 90 -3.54 13.19 -14.21
CA GLU A 90 -2.13 13.58 -14.06
C GLU A 90 -1.76 13.86 -12.59
N ILE A 91 -0.55 13.44 -12.23
CA ILE A 91 0.05 13.68 -10.91
C ILE A 91 1.49 14.17 -11.07
N THR A 92 1.99 14.89 -10.08
CA THR A 92 3.40 15.28 -10.02
C THR A 92 4.16 14.35 -9.09
N PRO A 93 5.12 13.55 -9.58
CA PRO A 93 5.87 12.66 -8.71
C PRO A 93 6.90 13.43 -7.87
N VAL A 94 7.27 12.87 -6.73
CA VAL A 94 8.30 13.44 -5.84
C VAL A 94 9.62 12.67 -6.00
N LYS A 95 10.70 13.37 -6.38
CA LYS A 95 12.02 12.75 -6.52
C LYS A 95 12.62 12.37 -5.15
N ARG A 96 13.07 11.12 -5.01
CA ARG A 96 13.78 10.59 -3.83
C ARG A 96 14.93 9.67 -4.28
N GLY A 97 16.16 10.18 -4.21
CA GLY A 97 17.33 9.45 -4.73
C GLY A 97 17.20 9.23 -6.24
N GLN A 98 17.32 7.97 -6.68
CA GLN A 98 17.12 7.58 -8.08
C GLN A 98 15.65 7.40 -8.47
N TYR A 99 14.73 7.35 -7.50
CA TYR A 99 13.33 7.07 -7.73
C TYR A 99 12.49 8.36 -7.82
N TYR A 100 11.35 8.23 -8.50
CA TYR A 100 10.26 9.19 -8.53
C TYR A 100 9.04 8.52 -7.90
N ILE A 101 8.52 9.11 -6.84
CA ILE A 101 7.42 8.53 -6.06
C ILE A 101 6.11 9.06 -6.61
N LEU A 102 5.26 8.15 -7.08
CA LEU A 102 3.87 8.41 -7.44
C LEU A 102 3.00 8.06 -6.24
N SER A 103 2.26 9.03 -5.72
CA SER A 103 1.45 8.86 -4.51
C SER A 103 -0.03 8.86 -4.82
N LEU A 104 -0.73 7.86 -4.30
CA LEU A 104 -2.19 7.81 -4.21
C LEU A 104 -2.58 8.03 -2.75
N GLU A 105 -3.05 9.23 -2.47
CA GLU A 105 -3.44 9.72 -1.15
C GLU A 105 -4.91 9.45 -0.85
N ASN A 106 -5.29 9.56 0.43
CA ASN A 106 -6.68 9.49 0.89
C ASN A 106 -7.45 8.22 0.47
N ILE A 107 -6.78 7.06 0.43
CA ILE A 107 -7.44 5.79 0.10
C ILE A 107 -8.42 5.43 1.22
N LYS A 108 -9.70 5.33 0.87
CA LYS A 108 -10.74 4.97 1.84
C LYS A 108 -10.66 3.50 2.19
N ALA A 109 -11.18 3.16 3.38
CA ALA A 109 -11.23 1.79 3.88
C ALA A 109 -11.92 0.81 2.91
N ASN A 110 -12.99 1.25 2.24
CA ASN A 110 -13.72 0.44 1.26
C ASN A 110 -13.08 0.43 -0.14
N GLU A 111 -11.95 1.11 -0.33
CA GLU A 111 -11.22 1.20 -1.60
C GLU A 111 -9.82 0.56 -1.50
N LEU A 112 -9.47 -0.06 -0.37
CA LEU A 112 -8.14 -0.65 -0.15
C LEU A 112 -7.78 -1.76 -1.14
N GLU A 113 -8.80 -2.51 -1.58
CA GLU A 113 -8.67 -3.58 -2.59
C GLU A 113 -8.74 -3.06 -4.03
N ASN A 114 -9.18 -1.82 -4.24
CA ASN A 114 -9.43 -1.30 -5.58
C ASN A 114 -8.11 -1.00 -6.28
N SER A 115 -7.80 -1.78 -7.30
CA SER A 115 -6.67 -1.51 -8.19
C SER A 115 -6.82 -0.16 -8.87
N LYS A 116 -5.69 0.53 -8.99
CA LYS A 116 -5.52 1.81 -9.65
C LYS A 116 -4.46 1.68 -10.71
N THR A 117 -4.70 2.25 -11.88
CA THR A 117 -3.77 2.18 -13.00
C THR A 117 -2.77 3.33 -12.90
N PHE A 118 -1.52 3.00 -12.61
CA PHE A 118 -0.42 3.95 -12.64
C PHE A 118 0.22 3.91 -14.01
N THR A 119 0.42 5.09 -14.62
CA THR A 119 0.94 5.21 -15.97
C THR A 119 2.06 6.24 -16.04
N VAL A 120 3.10 5.91 -16.80
CA VAL A 120 4.18 6.81 -17.21
C VAL A 120 4.27 6.77 -18.73
N THR A 121 4.29 7.92 -19.39
CA THR A 121 4.39 8.00 -20.85
C THR A 121 5.25 9.19 -21.28
N ASP A 122 5.96 9.03 -22.41
CA ASP A 122 6.63 10.12 -23.13
C ASP A 122 5.82 10.59 -24.36
N GLY A 123 4.57 10.13 -24.49
CA GLY A 123 3.70 10.34 -25.65
C GLY A 123 3.83 9.28 -26.78
N THR A 124 4.89 8.46 -26.76
CA THR A 124 5.12 7.36 -27.73
C THR A 124 5.13 6.00 -27.06
N ASN A 125 5.86 5.88 -25.95
CA ASN A 125 5.97 4.71 -25.11
C ASN A 125 5.07 4.85 -23.89
N THR A 126 4.59 3.71 -23.38
CA THR A 126 3.77 3.68 -22.16
C THR A 126 4.24 2.55 -21.26
N LEU A 127 4.47 2.89 -19.98
CA LEU A 127 4.65 1.97 -18.87
C LEU A 127 3.39 2.06 -18.02
N SER A 128 2.73 0.93 -17.76
CA SER A 128 1.51 0.89 -16.97
C SER A 128 1.49 -0.33 -16.04
N GLY A 129 0.90 -0.17 -14.87
CA GLY A 129 0.70 -1.25 -13.89
C GLY A 129 -0.47 -0.96 -12.98
N GLU A 130 -1.10 -2.02 -12.49
CA GLU A 130 -2.24 -1.94 -11.58
C GLU A 130 -1.81 -2.22 -10.14
N TYR A 131 -2.12 -1.29 -9.24
CA TYR A 131 -1.70 -1.38 -7.84
C TYR A 131 -2.82 -0.98 -6.88
N CYS A 132 -2.90 -1.65 -5.74
CA CYS A 132 -3.76 -1.27 -4.62
C CYS A 132 -3.02 -1.39 -3.27
N ALA A 133 -3.60 -0.85 -2.21
CA ALA A 133 -2.97 -0.82 -0.88
C ALA A 133 -2.69 -2.23 -0.35
N MET A 134 -3.59 -3.18 -0.63
CA MET A 134 -3.46 -4.57 -0.21
C MET A 134 -2.25 -5.30 -0.80
N MET A 135 -1.68 -4.80 -1.91
CA MET A 135 -0.46 -5.39 -2.48
C MET A 135 0.78 -5.10 -1.63
N TYR A 136 0.85 -3.93 -1.00
CA TYR A 136 1.89 -3.67 0.00
C TYR A 136 1.70 -4.56 1.23
N CYS A 137 0.45 -4.79 1.64
CA CYS A 137 0.15 -5.70 2.75
C CYS A 137 0.63 -7.13 2.45
N TYR A 138 0.35 -7.64 1.24
CA TYR A 138 0.87 -8.91 0.78
C TYR A 138 2.40 -8.96 0.87
N GLN A 139 3.09 -7.96 0.30
CA GLN A 139 4.55 -7.88 0.32
C GLN A 139 5.15 -7.97 1.74
N VAL A 140 4.55 -7.29 2.71
CA VAL A 140 5.02 -7.33 4.11
C VAL A 140 4.74 -8.67 4.78
N LEU A 141 3.53 -9.21 4.59
CA LEU A 141 3.07 -10.43 5.27
C LEU A 141 3.69 -11.72 4.70
N THR A 142 4.15 -11.70 3.44
CA THR A 142 4.79 -12.86 2.81
C THR A 142 6.31 -12.75 2.73
N ALA A 143 6.90 -11.67 3.23
CA ALA A 143 8.36 -11.54 3.29
C ALA A 143 8.96 -12.57 4.26
N ALA A 144 10.24 -12.90 4.04
CA ALA A 144 10.98 -13.74 4.97
C ALA A 144 11.01 -13.08 6.37
N GLU A 145 10.96 -13.91 7.42
CA GLU A 145 11.03 -13.46 8.80
C GLU A 145 12.23 -12.54 9.04
N GLY A 146 12.03 -11.45 9.79
CA GLY A 146 13.06 -10.44 10.04
C GLY A 146 13.30 -9.43 8.91
N THR A 147 12.63 -9.57 7.75
CA THR A 147 12.72 -8.56 6.66
C THR A 147 12.12 -7.22 7.09
N TYR A 148 11.01 -7.27 7.83
CA TYR A 148 10.32 -6.10 8.37
C TYR A 148 10.29 -6.19 9.89
N ALA A 149 10.23 -5.03 10.56
CA ALA A 149 10.08 -4.97 12.01
C ALA A 149 8.74 -5.59 12.44
N ASP A 150 8.74 -6.35 13.55
CA ASP A 150 7.57 -7.07 14.05
C ASP A 150 6.35 -6.16 14.29
N ASP A 151 6.58 -4.93 14.79
CA ASP A 151 5.51 -3.96 14.99
C ASP A 151 4.85 -3.53 13.67
N LEU A 152 5.62 -3.44 12.58
CA LEU A 152 5.09 -3.16 11.24
C LEU A 152 4.30 -4.35 10.72
N VAL A 153 4.82 -5.57 10.85
CA VAL A 153 4.13 -6.80 10.44
C VAL A 153 2.79 -6.90 11.17
N THR A 154 2.78 -6.65 12.48
CA THR A 154 1.57 -6.66 13.32
C THR A 154 0.57 -5.59 12.88
N LEU A 155 1.04 -4.37 12.59
CA LEU A 155 0.19 -3.29 12.08
C LEU A 155 -0.45 -3.65 10.74
N VAL A 156 0.34 -4.15 9.79
CA VAL A 156 -0.14 -4.53 8.46
C VAL A 156 -1.11 -5.71 8.54
N LYS A 157 -0.87 -6.66 9.44
CA LYS A 157 -1.79 -7.76 9.71
C LYS A 157 -3.13 -7.23 10.21
N ALA A 158 -3.12 -6.33 11.19
CA ALA A 158 -4.34 -5.70 11.70
C ALA A 158 -5.07 -4.86 10.63
N PHE A 159 -4.33 -4.20 9.75
CA PHE A 159 -4.88 -3.43 8.64
C PHE A 159 -5.52 -4.32 7.58
N SER A 160 -4.92 -5.47 7.29
CA SER A 160 -5.46 -6.45 6.35
C SER A 160 -6.75 -7.08 6.87
N ASP A 161 -6.83 -7.34 8.18
CA ASP A 161 -8.06 -7.78 8.87
C ASP A 161 -9.16 -6.72 8.77
N TYR A 162 -8.80 -5.45 8.97
CA TYR A 162 -9.71 -4.34 8.79
C TYR A 162 -10.24 -4.24 7.36
N ALA A 163 -9.39 -4.42 6.34
CA ALA A 163 -9.83 -4.44 4.94
C ALA A 163 -10.78 -5.60 4.65
N TYR A 164 -10.42 -6.81 5.09
CA TYR A 164 -11.24 -8.02 4.92
C TYR A 164 -12.63 -7.89 5.56
N THR A 165 -12.69 -7.36 6.79
CA THR A 165 -13.95 -7.15 7.51
C THR A 165 -14.75 -5.97 6.96
N ALA A 166 -14.11 -4.92 6.44
CA ALA A 166 -14.79 -3.81 5.79
C ALA A 166 -15.59 -4.26 4.56
N LYS A 167 -15.18 -5.33 3.86
CA LYS A 167 -15.94 -5.89 2.74
C LYS A 167 -17.35 -6.36 3.13
N SER A 168 -17.51 -6.96 4.31
CA SER A 168 -18.81 -7.45 4.78
C SER A 168 -19.69 -6.34 5.38
N VAL A 169 -19.07 -5.27 5.90
CA VAL A 169 -19.76 -4.17 6.58
C VAL A 169 -20.08 -2.99 5.64
N CYS A 170 -19.20 -2.71 4.68
CA CYS A 170 -19.29 -1.58 3.75
C CYS A 170 -19.69 -1.99 2.32
N GLY A 171 -19.95 -3.28 2.07
CA GLY A 171 -20.31 -3.85 0.76
C GLY A 171 -21.69 -3.48 0.21
N SER A 172 -22.28 -2.37 0.65
CA SER A 172 -23.54 -1.86 0.13
C SER A 172 -23.49 -0.34 0.08
N ASN A 173 -23.08 0.22 -1.06
CA ASN A 173 -23.49 1.52 -1.57
C ASN A 173 -23.29 1.54 -3.09
#